data_AF-A0AAU9XNK5-F1
#
_entry.id   AF-A0AAU9XNK5-F1
#
_cell.length_a   1.000
_cell.length_b   1.000
_cell.length_c   1.000
_cell.angle_alpha   90.00
_cell.angle_beta   90.00
_cell.angle_gamma   90.00
#
_symmetry.space_group_name_H-M   'P 1'
#
loop_
_entity.id
_entity.type
_entity.pdbx_description
1 polymer ?
#
loop_
_entity_poly.entity_id
_entity_poly.type
_entity_poly.pdbx_seq_one_letter_code
_entity_poly.pdbx_strand_id
1 'polypeptide(L)' 'GFEIRSHANPTVVGCKIHHGMTGGIYSHDDARGEFLENKIYSNTYAGVWITSQSNPTIKNNEIYDGQQGGVYVFGEG' A
#
# COMPACT_ATOMS: atom_id res chain seq x y z
N GLY A 1 -5.31 -7.69 -1.27
CA GLY A 1 -4.71 -6.36 -1.04
C GLY A 1 -5.52 -5.62 0.00
N PHE A 2 -5.07 -4.42 0.36
CA PHE A 2 -5.77 -3.46 1.21
C PHE A 2 -6.06 -2.20 0.39
N GLU A 3 -7.32 -1.76 0.36
CA GLU A 3 -7.71 -0.46 -0.19
C GLU A 3 -8.10 0.47 0.95
N ILE A 4 -7.56 1.69 0.95
CA ILE A 4 -7.91 2.75 1.90
C ILE A 4 -8.28 4.02 1.13
N ARG A 5 -9.38 4.65 1.53
CA ARG A 5 -9.96 5.81 0.83
C ARG A 5 -10.82 6.68 1.72
N SER A 6 -11.18 7.86 1.24
CA SER A 6 -12.17 8.77 1.85
C SER A 6 -11.81 9.15 3.29
N HIS A 7 -10.59 9.66 3.49
CA HIS A 7 -10.05 10.03 4.80
C HIS A 7 -9.89 8.87 5.79
N ALA A 8 -9.96 7.61 5.33
CA ALA A 8 -9.75 6.47 6.20
C ALA A 8 -8.35 6.48 6.81
N ASN A 9 -8.29 6.14 8.10
CA ASN A 9 -7.06 6.06 8.87
C ASN A 9 -6.97 4.72 9.65
N PRO A 10 -6.86 3.57 8.95
CA PRO A 10 -6.65 2.29 9.61
C PRO A 10 -5.17 2.09 9.98
N THR A 11 -4.93 1.27 11.00
CA THR A 11 -3.60 0.76 11.34
C THR A 11 -3.53 -0.73 11.01
N VAL A 12 -2.58 -1.12 10.16
CA VAL A 12 -2.36 -2.50 9.69
C VAL A 12 -0.94 -2.92 10.08
N VAL A 13 -0.84 -3.91 10.97
CA VAL A 13 0.44 -4.35 11.56
C VAL A 13 0.66 -5.85 11.38
N GLY A 14 1.88 -6.26 11.01
CA GLY A 14 2.29 -7.67 11.03
C GLY A 14 1.55 -8.56 10.02
N CYS A 15 0.90 -7.97 9.02
CA CYS A 15 0.11 -8.69 8.03
C CYS A 15 0.97 -9.20 6.87
N LYS A 16 0.47 -10.24 6.19
CA LYS A 16 1.01 -10.73 4.92
C LYS A 16 0.03 -10.39 3.80
N ILE A 17 0.46 -9.55 2.85
CA ILE A 17 -0.34 -9.05 1.74
C ILE A 17 0.28 -9.55 0.43
N HIS A 18 -0.25 -10.63 -0.12
CA HIS A 18 0.38 -11.28 -1.25
C HIS A 18 -0.57 -11.92 -2.24
N HIS A 19 -0.04 -12.28 -3.41
CA HIS A 19 -0.76 -13.02 -4.47
C HIS A 19 -2.06 -12.33 -4.92
N GLY A 20 -2.12 -10.99 -4.80
CA GLY A 20 -3.22 -10.19 -5.30
C GLY A 20 -3.10 -9.92 -6.79
N MET A 21 -4.24 -9.87 -7.50
CA MET A 21 -4.32 -9.53 -8.92
C MET A 21 -4.06 -8.03 -9.21
N THR A 22 -3.94 -7.20 -8.17
CA THR A 22 -3.71 -5.75 -8.22
C THR A 22 -2.49 -5.38 -7.38
N GLY A 23 -2.37 -4.12 -6.95
CA GLY A 23 -1.38 -3.73 -5.95
C GLY A 23 -1.66 -4.32 -4.57
N GLY A 24 -0.63 -4.38 -3.74
CA GLY A 24 -0.73 -4.90 -2.37
C GLY A 24 -1.55 -3.97 -1.47
N ILE A 25 -1.13 -2.71 -1.37
CA ILE A 25 -1.82 -1.62 -0.68
C ILE A 25 -2.18 -0.55 -1.72
N TYR A 26 -3.40 -0.04 -1.69
CA TYR A 26 -3.84 1.09 -2.49
C TYR A 26 -4.44 2.18 -1.58
N SER A 27 -3.78 3.33 -1.52
CA SER A 27 -4.19 4.51 -0.75
C SER A 27 -4.56 5.65 -1.69
N HIS A 28 -5.80 6.12 -1.59
CA HIS A 28 -6.33 7.23 -2.39
C HIS A 28 -7.37 8.04 -1.61
N ASP A 29 -7.93 9.09 -2.21
CA ASP A 29 -8.94 10.00 -1.63
C ASP A 29 -8.62 10.47 -0.18
N ASP A 30 -7.50 11.18 -0.02
CA ASP A 30 -7.04 11.78 1.25
C ASP A 30 -6.86 10.77 2.40
N ALA A 31 -6.57 9.51 2.11
CA ALA A 31 -6.38 8.48 3.13
C ALA A 31 -5.05 8.64 3.90
N ARG A 32 -5.04 8.22 5.17
CA ARG A 32 -3.94 8.48 6.12
C ARG A 32 -3.49 7.25 6.93
N GLY A 33 -3.78 6.05 6.43
CA GLY A 33 -3.52 4.81 7.17
C GLY A 33 -2.05 4.54 7.49
N GLU A 34 -1.82 3.69 8.47
CA GLU A 34 -0.50 3.23 8.89
C GLU A 34 -0.32 1.76 8.54
N PHE A 35 0.76 1.45 7.83
CA PHE A 35 1.15 0.08 7.50
C PHE A 35 2.53 -0.17 8.10
N LEU A 36 2.57 -1.00 9.14
CA LEU A 36 3.75 -1.23 9.96
C LEU A 36 4.13 -2.72 9.92
N GLU A 37 5.40 -3.04 9.69
CA GLU A 37 5.90 -4.42 9.87
C GLU A 37 5.18 -5.49 9.02
N ASN A 38 4.65 -5.11 7.85
CA ASN A 38 3.96 -6.02 6.95
C ASN A 38 4.91 -6.63 5.92
N LYS A 39 4.53 -7.79 5.38
CA LYS A 39 5.18 -8.42 4.22
C LYS A 39 4.27 -8.30 3.01
N ILE A 40 4.72 -7.63 1.97
CA ILE A 40 3.96 -7.33 0.75
C ILE A 40 4.69 -7.93 -0.45
N TYR A 41 4.18 -9.02 -1.02
CA TYR A 41 4.94 -9.77 -2.02
C TYR A 41 4.09 -10.51 -3.05
N SER A 42 4.67 -10.85 -4.20
CA SER A 42 4.00 -11.64 -5.25
C SER A 42 2.66 -11.06 -5.71
N ASN A 43 2.51 -9.73 -5.70
CA ASN A 43 1.35 -9.05 -6.24
C ASN A 43 1.58 -8.71 -7.73
N THR A 44 0.51 -8.73 -8.54
CA THR A 44 0.58 -8.52 -9.99
C THR A 44 0.90 -7.07 -10.38
N TYR A 45 0.67 -6.11 -9.49
CA TYR A 45 1.07 -4.70 -9.67
C TYR A 45 1.98 -4.23 -8.53
N ALA A 46 2.08 -2.93 -8.31
CA ALA A 46 2.96 -2.37 -7.29
C ALA A 46 2.64 -2.87 -5.89
N GLY A 47 3.66 -3.03 -5.05
CA GLY A 47 3.45 -3.41 -3.64
C GLY A 47 2.57 -2.40 -2.90
N VAL A 48 2.86 -1.11 -3.08
CA VAL A 48 2.10 0.00 -2.50
C VAL A 48 1.84 1.07 -3.57
N TRP A 49 0.58 1.49 -3.67
CA TRP A 49 0.11 2.60 -4.49
C TRP A 49 -0.44 3.74 -3.65
N ILE A 50 0.05 4.95 -3.88
CA ILE A 50 -0.36 6.17 -3.18
C ILE A 50 -0.72 7.25 -4.20
N THR A 51 -1.91 7.83 -4.08
CA THR A 51 -2.42 8.88 -4.97
C THR A 51 -3.48 9.75 -4.27
N SER A 52 -4.05 10.72 -4.98
CA SER A 52 -5.16 11.57 -4.51
C SER A 52 -4.94 12.14 -3.10
N GLN A 53 -3.84 12.87 -2.92
CA GLN A 53 -3.45 13.58 -1.70
C GLN A 53 -3.35 12.67 -0.45
N SER A 54 -3.21 11.37 -0.66
CA SER A 54 -3.08 10.42 0.43
C SER A 54 -1.69 10.47 1.04
N ASN A 55 -1.66 10.36 2.36
CA ASN A 55 -0.43 10.41 3.14
C ASN A 55 -0.38 9.24 4.14
N PRO A 56 -0.24 7.98 3.65
CA PRO A 56 -0.10 6.83 4.53
C PRO A 56 1.33 6.73 5.07
N THR A 57 1.48 6.19 6.28
CA THR A 57 2.79 5.86 6.84
C THR A 57 3.15 4.41 6.51
N ILE A 58 4.23 4.21 5.74
CA ILE A 58 4.76 2.88 5.40
C ILE A 58 6.10 2.70 6.13
N LYS A 59 6.12 1.94 7.22
CA LYS A 59 7.32 1.79 8.07
C LYS A 59 7.64 0.32 8.37
N ASN A 60 8.91 -0.05 8.27
CA ASN A 60 9.41 -1.40 8.56
C ASN A 60 8.73 -2.52 7.74
N ASN A 61 8.22 -2.22 6.54
CA ASN A 61 7.60 -3.24 5.68
C ASN A 61 8.63 -3.90 4.76
N GLU A 62 8.46 -5.19 4.51
CA GLU A 62 9.19 -5.92 3.48
C GLU A 62 8.36 -5.93 2.20
N ILE A 63 8.87 -5.34 1.11
CA ILE A 63 8.19 -5.27 -0.19
C ILE A 63 9.08 -5.91 -1.25
N TYR A 64 8.69 -7.06 -1.80
CA TYR A 64 9.55 -7.86 -2.70
C TYR A 64 8.73 -8.73 -3.66
N ASP A 65 9.35 -9.27 -4.71
CA ASP A 65 8.74 -10.21 -5.68
C ASP A 65 7.42 -9.74 -6.33
N GLY A 66 7.18 -8.43 -6.42
CA GLY A 66 6.07 -7.86 -7.20
C GLY A 66 6.40 -7.80 -8.69
N GLN A 67 5.37 -7.83 -9.56
CA GLN A 67 5.57 -7.75 -11.02
C GLN A 67 5.76 -6.29 -11.52
N GLN A 68 5.65 -5.30 -10.63
CA GLN A 68 5.93 -3.88 -10.89
C GLN A 68 6.80 -3.27 -9.78
N GLY A 69 6.84 -1.93 -9.67
CA GLY A 69 7.61 -1.23 -8.63
C GLY A 69 7.14 -1.54 -7.21
N GLY A 70 8.04 -1.49 -6.23
CA GLY A 70 7.70 -1.77 -4.83
C GLY A 70 6.72 -0.74 -4.24
N VAL A 71 7.06 0.54 -4.34
CA VAL A 71 6.21 1.67 -3.93
C VAL A 71 6.09 2.62 -5.10
N TYR A 72 4.85 2.99 -5.45
CA TYR A 72 4.57 3.88 -6.58
C TYR A 72 3.63 4.99 -6.12
N VAL A 73 4.13 6.22 -6.19
CA VAL A 73 3.45 7.45 -5.79
C VAL A 73 3.25 8.30 -7.04
N PHE A 74 2.01 8.67 -7.34
CA PHE A 74 1.68 9.44 -8.54
C PHE A 74 0.38 10.24 -8.36
N GLY A 75 0.23 11.31 -9.16
CA GLY A 75 -0.83 12.30 -8.96
C GLY A 75 -0.43 13.32 -7.89
N GLU A 76 -1.38 14.13 -7.43
CA GLU A 76 -1.16 14.94 -6.24
C GLU A 76 -0.97 14.00 -5.04
N GLY A 77 0.19 14.08 -4.39
CA GLY A 77 0.59 13.29 -3.24
C GLY A 77 1.18 14.19 -2.18
#